data_AF-A0A1A9V1I2-F1
#
_entry.id   AF-A0A1A9V1I2-F1
#
_cell.length_a   1.000
_cell.length_b   1.000
_cell.length_c   1.000
_cell.angle_alpha   90.00
_cell.angle_beta   90.00
_cell.angle_gamma   90.00
#
_symmetry.space_group_name_H-M   'P 1'
#
loop_
_entity.id
_entity.type
_entity.pdbx_description
1 polymer ?
#
loop_
_entity_poly.entity_id
_entity_poly.type
_entity_poly.pdbx_seq_one_letter_code
_entity_poly.pdbx_strand_id
1 'polypeptide(L)'
;MTNRAPGAETKYRQQMAVGLPPAAAAAQAAAVAAAANNMFGSNSSLFSKHLAIPGATPAAAAAAAAAAAAAAASSRQAAAAGVAAVAAAAAAAGGAPQPGRSRLLEDFRNQRYPNLQLRDLANHIVEFSQDQHGSRFIQQKLERATAAEKQMVFNEILGAAYSLMTDVFGNYVIQKFFEFGTPEQKNTLGMQVKGHVLQLALQMYGCRVIQKALESISSEQQQEIVRELDGNVLKCVKDQNGNHVVQKCIECVDPSALQFIINAFKGQVYALSTHPYGCRVIQRILEHCTAEQTQPILEELHEHTEQLIQDQYGNYVIQHVLEHGKPEDKSILINSVRGKVLALSQHKFASNVVEKCVTHATRAERTALIDEVCTFVDTALHVMMKDQYANYVVQKMIDVSEPTQLKKLMNKIKPHMAALRKYTYGKHINAKLEKYFMKTANPITNSNVTTGAAMTSGAAAITTALANSITTTSVITTVGLTGPTNTTAITAAGPNITNNNNNNNNSSNNQQQVLENGIASAVSAGQSIATNNGTAIAGVNSNNNSNSNNISAAAMVNANLNNSLGPIGTPAPTSSSTLNGVM
;
A
#
# COMPACT_ATOMS: atom_id res chain seq x y z
N MET A 1 32.91 -7.74 -67.77
CA MET A 1 34.37 -7.55 -67.62
C MET A 1 34.64 -6.77 -66.32
N THR A 2 35.85 -6.88 -65.75
CA THR A 2 36.54 -5.91 -64.85
C THR A 2 35.71 -5.24 -63.72
N ASN A 3 35.78 -5.53 -62.40
CA ASN A 3 36.81 -6.03 -61.46
C ASN A 3 37.50 -4.92 -60.60
N ARG A 4 37.21 -4.92 -59.28
CA ARG A 4 37.85 -4.17 -58.15
C ARG A 4 37.70 -2.62 -58.15
N ALA A 5 37.81 -1.92 -57.01
CA ALA A 5 38.23 -2.32 -55.65
C ALA A 5 37.30 -1.78 -54.52
N PRO A 6 37.25 -2.42 -53.33
CA PRO A 6 36.44 -1.98 -52.17
C PRO A 6 37.21 -1.08 -51.18
N GLY A 7 36.52 -0.25 -50.39
CA GLY A 7 37.19 0.51 -49.30
C GLY A 7 36.41 1.51 -48.44
N ALA A 8 35.13 1.81 -48.69
CA ALA A 8 34.46 2.98 -48.07
C ALA A 8 33.47 2.68 -46.92
N GLU A 9 32.72 1.58 -46.95
CA GLU A 9 31.52 1.43 -46.09
C GLU A 9 31.80 1.03 -44.63
N THR A 10 33.00 0.56 -44.30
CA THR A 10 33.28 -0.06 -42.99
C THR A 10 33.30 0.93 -41.82
N LYS A 11 33.44 2.25 -42.06
CA LYS A 11 33.56 3.25 -40.98
C LYS A 11 32.24 3.68 -40.34
N TYR A 12 31.13 3.73 -41.08
CA TYR A 12 29.84 4.16 -40.50
C TYR A 12 29.13 3.07 -39.68
N ARG A 13 29.50 1.79 -39.88
CA ARG A 13 28.89 0.66 -39.15
C ARG A 13 29.56 0.33 -37.80
N GLN A 14 30.61 1.08 -37.41
CA GLN A 14 31.40 0.83 -36.19
C GLN A 14 31.23 1.91 -35.09
N GLN A 15 30.35 2.90 -35.27
CA GLN A 15 30.07 3.96 -34.27
C GLN A 15 28.68 3.88 -33.60
N MET A 16 27.81 2.95 -34.00
CA MET A 16 26.51 2.68 -33.34
C MET A 16 26.48 1.36 -32.55
N ALA A 17 27.67 0.83 -32.20
CA ALA A 17 27.85 -0.46 -31.54
C ALA A 17 28.67 -0.38 -30.24
N VAL A 18 28.47 0.70 -29.46
CA VAL A 18 29.02 0.83 -28.10
C VAL A 18 27.85 1.00 -27.13
N GLY A 19 27.24 -0.12 -26.74
CA GLY A 19 26.31 -0.11 -25.61
C GLY A 19 27.04 0.25 -24.32
N LEU A 20 26.37 0.96 -23.41
CA LEU A 20 26.94 1.23 -22.08
C LEU A 20 27.34 -0.10 -21.41
N PRO A 21 28.48 -0.15 -20.70
CA PRO A 21 28.91 -1.38 -20.03
C PRO A 21 27.84 -1.84 -19.04
N PRO A 22 27.64 -3.16 -18.82
CA PRO A 22 26.56 -3.67 -17.97
C PRO A 22 26.52 -3.06 -16.56
N ALA A 23 27.68 -2.68 -16.01
CA ALA A 23 27.80 -1.97 -14.74
C ALA A 23 27.14 -0.58 -14.74
N ALA A 24 27.19 0.17 -15.85
CA ALA A 24 26.57 1.50 -15.96
C ALA A 24 25.04 1.40 -16.14
N ALA A 25 24.56 0.44 -16.93
CA ALA A 25 23.13 0.14 -17.02
C ALA A 25 22.56 -0.33 -15.67
N ALA A 26 23.30 -1.18 -14.94
CA ALA A 26 22.96 -1.59 -13.59
C ALA A 26 23.01 -0.43 -12.59
N ALA A 27 23.98 0.49 -12.69
CA ALA A 27 24.05 1.69 -11.86
C ALA A 27 22.86 2.64 -12.10
N GLN A 28 22.44 2.81 -13.36
CA GLN A 28 21.27 3.64 -13.69
C GLN A 28 19.96 3.00 -13.19
N ALA A 29 19.81 1.69 -13.30
CA ALA A 29 18.69 0.96 -12.70
C ALA A 29 18.72 1.01 -11.15
N ALA A 30 19.91 0.93 -10.54
CA ALA A 30 20.08 1.06 -9.09
C ALA A 30 19.79 2.49 -8.59
N ALA A 31 20.10 3.52 -9.37
CA ALA A 31 19.74 4.91 -9.07
C ALA A 31 18.21 5.11 -9.09
N VAL A 32 17.51 4.52 -10.08
CA VAL A 32 16.04 4.52 -10.13
C VAL A 32 15.44 3.75 -8.94
N ALA A 33 16.01 2.60 -8.56
CA ALA A 33 15.58 1.84 -7.39
C ALA A 33 15.85 2.57 -6.05
N ALA A 34 16.95 3.31 -5.95
CA ALA A 34 17.28 4.15 -4.79
C ALA A 34 16.35 5.36 -4.68
N ALA A 35 16.02 5.99 -5.82
CA ALA A 35 15.01 7.04 -5.89
C ALA A 35 13.64 6.51 -5.42
N ALA A 36 13.22 5.33 -5.89
CA ALA A 36 12.00 4.67 -5.44
C ALA A 36 12.00 4.37 -3.92
N ASN A 37 13.10 3.84 -3.37
CA ASN A 37 13.17 3.55 -1.92
C ASN A 37 13.14 4.82 -1.04
N ASN A 38 13.70 5.94 -1.50
CA ASN A 38 13.53 7.23 -0.79
C ASN A 38 12.10 7.80 -0.94
N MET A 39 11.32 7.32 -1.91
CA MET A 39 9.93 7.73 -2.20
C MET A 39 8.89 7.03 -1.29
N PHE A 40 9.25 5.92 -0.65
CA PHE A 40 8.36 5.10 0.20
C PHE A 40 8.75 5.19 1.68
N GLY A 41 8.36 6.30 2.32
CA GLY A 41 8.48 6.44 3.78
C GLY A 41 7.52 5.51 4.55
N SER A 42 8.03 5.00 5.68
CA SER A 42 7.33 4.18 6.71
C SER A 42 7.07 2.69 6.39
N ASN A 43 7.61 1.82 7.25
CA ASN A 43 7.46 0.36 7.20
C ASN A 43 6.13 -0.11 7.80
N SER A 44 5.03 -0.07 7.03
CA SER A 44 3.76 -0.72 7.43
C SER A 44 2.93 -1.19 6.22
N SER A 45 3.54 -1.90 5.28
CA SER A 45 2.84 -2.57 4.18
C SER A 45 3.50 -3.91 3.83
N LEU A 46 2.70 -4.90 3.42
CA LEU A 46 3.10 -6.31 3.26
C LEU A 46 3.98 -6.60 2.02
N PHE A 47 4.35 -5.57 1.25
CA PHE A 47 4.78 -5.71 -0.15
C PHE A 47 6.28 -5.87 -0.43
N SER A 48 7.17 -5.78 0.57
CA SER A 48 8.64 -5.89 0.38
C SER A 48 9.17 -7.27 -0.06
N LYS A 49 8.32 -8.19 -0.53
CA LYS A 49 8.66 -9.58 -0.90
C LYS A 49 8.65 -9.89 -2.40
N HIS A 50 8.34 -8.95 -3.30
CA HIS A 50 8.13 -9.25 -4.74
C HIS A 50 9.01 -8.48 -5.74
N LEU A 51 10.06 -7.77 -5.30
CA LEU A 51 11.05 -7.12 -6.18
C LEU A 51 12.20 -8.06 -6.61
N ALA A 52 11.87 -9.27 -7.06
CA ALA A 52 12.85 -10.23 -7.58
C ALA A 52 13.11 -10.00 -9.09
N ILE A 53 14.37 -9.76 -9.48
CA ILE A 53 14.77 -9.56 -10.87
C ILE A 53 14.87 -10.91 -11.61
N PRO A 54 14.07 -11.18 -12.65
CA PRO A 54 14.18 -12.42 -13.41
C PRO A 54 15.40 -12.41 -14.35
N GLY A 55 16.29 -13.39 -14.22
CA GLY A 55 17.40 -13.60 -15.16
C GLY A 55 18.73 -14.00 -14.53
N ALA A 56 18.98 -13.58 -13.28
CA ALA A 56 20.13 -14.06 -12.52
C ALA A 56 19.92 -15.52 -12.07
N THR A 57 20.96 -16.35 -12.12
CA THR A 57 20.95 -17.65 -11.45
C THR A 57 20.87 -17.42 -9.92
N PRO A 58 20.35 -18.38 -9.12
CA PRO A 58 20.32 -18.22 -7.65
C PRO A 58 21.71 -17.93 -7.06
N ALA A 59 22.77 -18.51 -7.63
CA ALA A 59 24.15 -18.22 -7.25
C ALA A 59 24.59 -16.80 -7.63
N ALA A 60 24.25 -16.30 -8.83
CA ALA A 60 24.58 -14.93 -9.24
C ALA A 60 23.78 -13.88 -8.46
N ALA A 61 22.51 -14.15 -8.17
CA ALA A 61 21.66 -13.30 -7.31
C ALA A 61 22.20 -13.26 -5.87
N ALA A 62 22.57 -14.42 -5.31
CA ALA A 62 23.19 -14.49 -3.99
C ALA A 62 24.57 -13.82 -3.95
N ALA A 63 25.40 -13.97 -4.99
CA ALA A 63 26.69 -13.31 -5.09
C ALA A 63 26.56 -11.78 -5.23
N ALA A 64 25.62 -11.29 -6.03
CA ALA A 64 25.32 -9.86 -6.15
C ALA A 64 24.75 -9.29 -4.84
N ALA A 65 23.85 -10.02 -4.17
CA ALA A 65 23.33 -9.63 -2.85
C ALA A 65 24.42 -9.65 -1.76
N ALA A 66 25.33 -10.63 -1.79
CA ALA A 66 26.47 -10.71 -0.87
C ALA A 66 27.50 -9.60 -1.14
N ALA A 67 27.79 -9.29 -2.41
CA ALA A 67 28.68 -8.18 -2.79
C ALA A 67 28.07 -6.82 -2.41
N ALA A 68 26.76 -6.63 -2.63
CA ALA A 68 26.05 -5.43 -2.18
C ALA A 68 25.98 -5.33 -0.64
N ALA A 69 25.75 -6.44 0.06
CA ALA A 69 25.77 -6.50 1.51
C ALA A 69 27.17 -6.25 2.08
N ALA A 70 28.23 -6.75 1.43
CA ALA A 70 29.62 -6.50 1.77
C ALA A 70 30.00 -5.03 1.51
N ALA A 71 29.68 -4.48 0.34
CA ALA A 71 29.89 -3.05 0.06
C ALA A 71 29.12 -2.15 1.04
N ALA A 72 27.88 -2.52 1.39
CA ALA A 72 27.10 -1.84 2.42
C ALA A 72 27.64 -2.08 3.85
N ALA A 73 28.34 -3.18 4.12
CA ALA A 73 29.00 -3.43 5.39
C ALA A 73 30.31 -2.63 5.50
N SER A 74 31.13 -2.63 4.45
CA SER A 74 32.35 -1.82 4.37
C SER A 74 32.06 -0.32 4.36
N SER A 75 30.98 0.15 3.71
CA SER A 75 30.58 1.56 3.80
C SER A 75 29.99 1.91 5.15
N ARG A 76 29.23 1.00 5.81
CA ARG A 76 28.82 1.18 7.22
C ARG A 76 30.00 1.08 8.19
N GLN A 77 31.04 0.31 7.92
CA GLN A 77 32.26 0.26 8.72
C GLN A 77 33.13 1.50 8.48
N ALA A 78 33.21 2.02 7.26
CA ALA A 78 33.88 3.29 6.99
C ALA A 78 33.13 4.47 7.61
N ALA A 79 31.80 4.48 7.54
CA ALA A 79 30.97 5.47 8.23
C ALA A 79 31.04 5.33 9.76
N ALA A 80 31.01 4.11 10.30
CA ALA A 80 31.16 3.87 11.73
C ALA A 80 32.58 4.17 12.24
N ALA A 81 33.63 3.93 11.43
CA ALA A 81 34.99 4.33 11.74
C ALA A 81 35.16 5.86 11.66
N GLY A 82 34.51 6.53 10.70
CA GLY A 82 34.43 7.99 10.63
C GLY A 82 33.72 8.59 11.84
N VAL A 83 32.55 8.05 12.20
CA VAL A 83 31.79 8.46 13.40
C VAL A 83 32.55 8.13 14.69
N ALA A 84 33.26 6.99 14.77
CA ALA A 84 34.09 6.64 15.91
C ALA A 84 35.36 7.51 16.00
N ALA A 85 35.96 7.90 14.88
CA ALA A 85 37.09 8.83 14.85
C ALA A 85 36.64 10.25 15.25
N VAL A 86 35.47 10.71 14.78
CA VAL A 86 34.86 11.98 15.22
C VAL A 86 34.47 11.93 16.70
N ALA A 87 33.93 10.81 17.19
CA ALA A 87 33.63 10.62 18.61
C ALA A 87 34.88 10.54 19.48
N ALA A 88 35.95 9.90 19.01
CA ALA A 88 37.24 9.87 19.71
C ALA A 88 37.93 11.25 19.71
N ALA A 89 37.84 12.01 18.62
CA ALA A 89 38.30 13.39 18.56
C ALA A 89 37.48 14.30 19.51
N ALA A 90 36.16 14.12 19.58
CA ALA A 90 35.30 14.83 20.53
C ALA A 90 35.57 14.43 22.00
N ALA A 91 35.90 13.17 22.27
CA ALA A 91 36.28 12.70 23.60
C ALA A 91 37.68 13.20 24.03
N ALA A 92 38.59 13.41 23.09
CA ALA A 92 39.91 14.01 23.34
C ALA A 92 39.86 15.55 23.48
N ALA A 93 38.89 16.21 22.84
CA ALA A 93 38.68 17.65 22.92
C ALA A 93 37.89 18.02 24.20
N GLY A 94 38.62 18.30 25.28
CA GLY A 94 38.04 18.57 26.60
C GLY A 94 37.08 19.77 26.67
N GLY A 95 35.77 19.49 26.60
CA GLY A 95 34.73 20.29 27.26
C GLY A 95 34.34 21.64 26.63
N ALA A 96 34.80 21.96 25.42
CA ALA A 96 34.31 23.13 24.68
C ALA A 96 32.97 22.81 23.99
N PRO A 97 31.91 23.62 24.17
CA PRO A 97 30.65 23.45 23.42
C PRO A 97 30.86 23.57 21.92
N GLN A 98 30.10 22.80 21.12
CA GLN A 98 29.97 23.07 19.70
C GLN A 98 29.36 24.47 19.49
N PRO A 99 29.88 25.30 18.56
CA PRO A 99 29.39 26.67 18.37
C PRO A 99 27.88 26.70 18.10
N GLY A 100 27.13 27.33 19.01
CA GLY A 100 25.67 27.53 18.90
C GLY A 100 24.79 26.63 19.75
N ARG A 101 25.32 25.67 20.54
CA ARG A 101 24.52 24.95 21.55
C ARG A 101 24.65 25.54 22.95
N SER A 102 23.56 25.51 23.70
CA SER A 102 23.55 25.76 25.13
C SER A 102 24.29 24.66 25.90
N ARG A 103 24.79 25.04 27.08
CA ARG A 103 25.38 24.07 28.01
C ARG A 103 24.38 23.01 28.45
N LEU A 104 23.10 23.38 28.64
CA LEU A 104 22.05 22.45 29.05
C LEU A 104 21.83 21.34 28.00
N LEU A 105 21.76 21.72 26.72
CA LEU A 105 21.61 20.76 25.63
C LEU A 105 22.84 19.85 25.49
N GLU A 106 24.05 20.39 25.58
CA GLU A 106 25.27 19.58 25.46
C GLU A 106 25.49 18.68 26.70
N ASP A 107 25.24 19.15 27.92
CA ASP A 107 25.28 18.32 29.13
C ASP A 107 24.20 17.21 29.11
N PHE A 108 22.99 17.49 28.57
CA PHE A 108 21.96 16.47 28.32
C PHE A 108 22.40 15.42 27.28
N ARG A 109 22.91 15.85 26.12
CA ARG A 109 23.41 14.96 25.06
C ARG A 109 24.54 14.04 25.56
N ASN A 110 25.38 14.54 26.46
CA ASN A 110 26.43 13.78 27.14
C ASN A 110 25.94 13.02 28.39
N GLN A 111 24.64 12.77 28.51
CA GLN A 111 23.99 11.92 29.52
C GLN A 111 24.15 12.37 30.98
N ARG A 112 24.56 13.64 31.22
CA ARG A 112 24.79 14.17 32.58
C ARG A 112 23.50 14.43 33.37
N TYR A 113 22.35 14.46 32.69
CA TYR A 113 21.02 14.63 33.28
C TYR A 113 20.09 13.43 33.02
N PRO A 114 20.31 12.27 33.66
CA PRO A 114 19.50 11.06 33.42
C PRO A 114 18.02 11.20 33.85
N ASN A 115 17.72 12.10 34.79
CA ASN A 115 16.39 12.31 35.37
C ASN A 115 15.70 13.61 34.92
N LEU A 116 16.13 14.20 33.79
CA LEU A 116 15.62 15.47 33.28
C LEU A 116 14.10 15.44 33.02
N GLN A 117 13.40 16.54 33.27
CA GLN A 117 11.96 16.75 33.05
C GLN A 117 11.71 17.99 32.16
N LEU A 118 10.47 18.15 31.64
CA LEU A 118 10.15 19.27 30.74
C LEU A 118 10.37 20.64 31.40
N ARG A 119 9.98 20.79 32.67
CA ARG A 119 10.16 22.04 33.44
C ARG A 119 11.63 22.47 33.58
N ASP A 120 12.56 21.52 33.45
CA ASP A 120 13.98 21.75 33.60
C ASP A 120 14.60 22.31 32.29
N LEU A 121 13.82 22.33 31.19
CA LEU A 121 14.18 22.87 29.87
C LEU A 121 13.73 24.33 29.66
N ALA A 122 13.30 25.04 30.71
CA ALA A 122 12.73 26.38 30.57
C ALA A 122 13.68 27.36 29.84
N ASN A 123 13.14 28.13 28.89
CA ASN A 123 13.82 28.99 27.93
C ASN A 123 14.69 28.26 26.88
N HIS A 124 14.70 26.93 26.87
CA HIS A 124 15.48 26.09 25.95
C HIS A 124 14.61 25.14 25.12
N ILE A 125 13.27 25.21 25.23
CA ILE A 125 12.36 24.27 24.54
C ILE A 125 12.51 24.35 23.02
N VAL A 126 12.69 25.54 22.45
CA VAL A 126 12.87 25.73 21.00
C VAL A 126 14.20 25.14 20.52
N GLU A 127 15.29 25.37 21.26
CA GLU A 127 16.62 24.79 20.97
C GLU A 127 16.57 23.26 21.02
N PHE A 128 16.01 22.69 22.10
CA PHE A 128 15.84 21.25 22.23
C PHE A 128 14.95 20.69 21.12
N SER A 129 13.90 21.39 20.71
CA SER A 129 13.03 20.98 19.60
C SER A 129 13.76 20.94 18.24
N GLN A 130 14.82 21.74 18.08
CA GLN A 130 15.70 21.77 16.90
C GLN A 130 16.91 20.82 17.03
N ASP A 131 17.03 20.04 18.11
CA ASP A 131 18.03 18.98 18.28
C ASP A 131 17.45 17.57 18.13
N GLN A 132 18.21 16.65 17.54
CA GLN A 132 17.79 15.27 17.28
C GLN A 132 17.44 14.48 18.56
N HIS A 133 18.15 14.72 19.65
CA HIS A 133 17.89 14.07 20.95
C HIS A 133 16.92 14.90 21.78
N GLY A 134 17.06 16.23 21.78
CA GLY A 134 16.16 17.14 22.50
C GLY A 134 14.70 17.00 22.05
N SER A 135 14.46 16.95 20.74
CA SER A 135 13.11 16.79 20.17
C SER A 135 12.52 15.43 20.55
N ARG A 136 13.32 14.36 20.47
CA ARG A 136 12.88 13.01 20.88
C ARG A 136 12.52 12.95 22.36
N PHE A 137 13.28 13.62 23.23
CA PHE A 137 12.98 13.75 24.65
C PHE A 137 11.68 14.51 24.89
N ILE A 138 11.49 15.67 24.25
CA ILE A 138 10.24 16.46 24.35
C ILE A 138 9.04 15.62 23.89
N GLN A 139 9.13 14.97 22.73
CA GLN A 139 8.08 14.08 22.21
C GLN A 139 7.69 12.99 23.23
N GLN A 140 8.67 12.26 23.78
CA GLN A 140 8.44 11.18 24.75
C GLN A 140 7.83 11.68 26.07
N LYS A 141 8.20 12.87 26.52
CA LYS A 141 7.62 13.47 27.73
C LYS A 141 6.20 13.97 27.50
N LEU A 142 5.91 14.63 26.36
CA LEU A 142 4.59 15.20 26.05
C LEU A 142 3.44 14.17 26.08
N GLU A 143 3.71 12.90 25.79
CA GLU A 143 2.72 11.81 25.87
C GLU A 143 2.21 11.55 27.30
N ARG A 144 3.02 11.88 28.33
CA ARG A 144 2.71 11.63 29.75
C ARG A 144 2.72 12.92 30.60
N ALA A 145 3.03 14.06 29.99
CA ALA A 145 3.10 15.36 30.64
C ALA A 145 1.72 15.83 31.13
N THR A 146 1.72 16.47 32.30
CA THR A 146 0.55 17.16 32.83
C THR A 146 0.12 18.33 31.93
N ALA A 147 -1.13 18.79 32.07
CA ALA A 147 -1.62 19.95 31.31
C ALA A 147 -0.77 21.21 31.55
N ALA A 148 -0.26 21.42 32.77
CA ALA A 148 0.61 22.53 33.11
C ALA A 148 1.99 22.44 32.41
N GLU A 149 2.61 21.25 32.39
CA GLU A 149 3.86 21.04 31.64
C GLU A 149 3.65 21.23 30.14
N LYS A 150 2.56 20.70 29.57
CA LYS A 150 2.20 20.93 28.17
C LYS A 150 2.04 22.41 27.87
N GLN A 151 1.37 23.19 28.73
CA GLN A 151 1.18 24.62 28.52
C GLN A 151 2.50 25.42 28.59
N MET A 152 3.40 25.07 29.51
CA MET A 152 4.72 25.71 29.60
C MET A 152 5.56 25.45 28.34
N VAL A 153 5.60 24.20 27.86
CA VAL A 153 6.25 23.86 26.57
C VAL A 153 5.57 24.58 25.40
N PHE A 154 4.23 24.66 25.40
CA PHE A 154 3.44 25.31 24.35
C PHE A 154 3.76 26.81 24.24
N ASN A 155 3.83 27.51 25.38
CA ASN A 155 4.12 28.94 25.43
C ASN A 155 5.49 29.28 24.80
N GLU A 156 6.51 28.44 25.01
CA GLU A 156 7.84 28.65 24.41
C GLU A 156 7.87 28.34 22.91
N ILE A 157 7.23 27.26 22.44
CA ILE A 157 7.23 26.95 21.00
C ILE A 157 6.36 27.89 20.17
N LEU A 158 5.33 28.53 20.75
CA LEU A 158 4.31 29.25 19.97
C LEU A 158 4.92 30.38 19.14
N GLY A 159 5.82 31.19 19.71
CA GLY A 159 6.52 32.26 18.98
C GLY A 159 7.48 31.78 17.90
N ALA A 160 7.86 30.50 17.93
CA ALA A 160 8.73 29.85 16.93
C ALA A 160 7.98 28.82 16.07
N ALA A 161 6.64 28.72 16.19
CA ALA A 161 5.87 27.57 15.72
C ALA A 161 6.09 27.29 14.23
N TYR A 162 5.98 28.31 13.38
CA TYR A 162 6.21 28.18 11.93
C TYR A 162 7.61 27.65 11.59
N SER A 163 8.67 28.17 12.26
CA SER A 163 10.04 27.68 12.07
C SER A 163 10.13 26.19 12.41
N LEU A 164 9.58 25.79 13.56
CA LEU A 164 9.54 24.40 14.01
C LEU A 164 8.73 23.50 13.07
N MET A 165 7.62 23.97 12.47
CA MET A 165 6.87 23.21 11.46
C MET A 165 7.74 22.85 10.24
N THR A 166 8.65 23.74 9.87
CA THR A 166 9.56 23.57 8.73
C THR A 166 10.90 22.91 9.08
N ASP A 167 11.18 22.65 10.36
CA ASP A 167 12.45 22.07 10.83
C ASP A 167 12.46 20.53 10.80
N VAL A 168 13.64 19.95 10.61
CA VAL A 168 13.88 18.49 10.51
C VAL A 168 13.55 17.73 11.81
N PHE A 169 13.65 18.37 12.97
CA PHE A 169 13.33 17.77 14.27
C PHE A 169 12.15 18.45 14.97
N GLY A 170 11.94 19.75 14.77
CA GLY A 170 10.86 20.53 15.37
C GLY A 170 9.47 20.13 14.91
N ASN A 171 9.33 19.64 13.66
CA ASN A 171 8.03 19.30 13.08
C ASN A 171 7.30 18.21 13.90
N TYR A 172 8.05 17.32 14.54
CA TYR A 172 7.52 16.25 15.38
C TYR A 172 6.96 16.77 16.72
N VAL A 173 7.53 17.85 17.27
CA VAL A 173 7.01 18.50 18.49
C VAL A 173 5.66 19.16 18.19
N ILE A 174 5.55 19.89 17.07
CA ILE A 174 4.27 20.48 16.63
C ILE A 174 3.22 19.39 16.38
N GLN A 175 3.59 18.28 15.71
CA GLN A 175 2.70 17.12 15.52
C GLN A 175 2.23 16.51 16.85
N LYS A 176 3.07 16.45 17.89
CA LYS A 176 2.66 15.98 19.23
C LYS A 176 1.70 16.92 19.96
N PHE A 177 1.69 18.21 19.64
CA PHE A 177 0.64 19.12 20.12
C PHE A 177 -0.67 19.00 19.33
N PHE A 178 -0.63 18.79 18.02
CA PHE A 178 -1.84 18.38 17.28
C PHE A 178 -2.38 17.04 17.78
N GLU A 179 -1.53 16.09 18.20
CA GLU A 179 -1.96 14.82 18.77
C GLU A 179 -2.54 14.96 20.20
N PHE A 180 -1.73 15.44 21.16
CA PHE A 180 -2.00 15.38 22.60
C PHE A 180 -2.21 16.74 23.30
N GLY A 181 -2.24 17.85 22.55
CA GLY A 181 -2.56 19.18 23.08
C GLY A 181 -4.04 19.34 23.42
N THR A 182 -4.37 20.38 24.20
CA THR A 182 -5.77 20.76 24.47
C THR A 182 -6.46 21.27 23.20
N PRO A 183 -7.81 21.27 23.11
CA PRO A 183 -8.51 21.84 21.96
C PRO A 183 -8.12 23.30 21.67
N GLU A 184 -7.85 24.07 22.72
CA GLU A 184 -7.32 25.44 22.63
C GLU A 184 -5.92 25.48 21.99
N GLN A 185 -4.98 24.65 22.45
CA GLN A 185 -3.64 24.54 21.86
C GLN A 185 -3.68 24.11 20.38
N LYS A 186 -4.56 23.17 20.02
CA LYS A 186 -4.78 22.72 18.63
C LYS A 186 -5.34 23.85 17.77
N ASN A 187 -6.35 24.57 18.27
CA ASN A 187 -6.95 25.73 17.61
C ASN A 187 -5.91 26.84 17.38
N THR A 188 -5.13 27.18 18.40
CA THR A 188 -4.06 28.19 18.32
C THR A 188 -2.98 27.80 17.30
N LEU A 189 -2.59 26.53 17.21
CA LEU A 189 -1.68 26.08 16.14
C LEU A 189 -2.34 26.08 14.75
N GLY A 190 -3.64 25.78 14.64
CA GLY A 190 -4.40 25.97 13.40
C GLY A 190 -4.36 27.42 12.92
N MET A 191 -4.50 28.38 13.83
CA MET A 191 -4.35 29.81 13.53
C MET A 191 -2.93 30.25 13.17
N GLN A 192 -1.88 29.48 13.53
CA GLN A 192 -0.50 29.68 13.06
C GLN A 192 -0.21 29.04 11.69
N VAL A 193 -1.04 28.07 11.28
CA VAL A 193 -1.00 27.45 9.93
C VAL A 193 -1.70 28.33 8.89
N LYS A 194 -2.74 29.06 9.31
CA LYS A 194 -3.57 29.93 8.46
C LYS A 194 -2.75 31.02 7.76
N GLY A 195 -3.01 31.22 6.47
CA GLY A 195 -2.24 32.09 5.57
C GLY A 195 -0.94 31.47 5.03
N HIS A 196 -0.56 30.27 5.49
CA HIS A 196 0.69 29.60 5.14
C HIS A 196 0.49 28.16 4.64
N VAL A 197 -0.74 27.67 4.47
CA VAL A 197 -1.02 26.25 4.19
C VAL A 197 -0.33 25.79 2.91
N LEU A 198 -0.42 26.56 1.82
CA LEU A 198 0.21 26.21 0.55
C LEU A 198 1.75 26.12 0.65
N GLN A 199 2.36 26.99 1.45
CA GLN A 199 3.82 26.99 1.66
C GLN A 199 4.26 25.78 2.49
N LEU A 200 3.52 25.47 3.55
CA LEU A 200 3.76 24.29 4.40
C LEU A 200 3.50 22.98 3.65
N ALA A 201 2.45 22.90 2.85
CA ALA A 201 2.07 21.70 2.10
C ALA A 201 3.12 21.26 1.07
N LEU A 202 3.84 22.23 0.48
CA LEU A 202 4.93 21.98 -0.47
C LEU A 202 6.29 21.75 0.24
N GLN A 203 6.37 21.93 1.57
CA GLN A 203 7.61 21.79 2.36
C GLN A 203 7.71 20.38 2.98
N MET A 204 8.92 19.80 2.97
CA MET A 204 9.16 18.38 3.26
C MET A 204 8.80 17.91 4.68
N TYR A 205 8.80 18.84 5.65
CA TYR A 205 8.42 18.61 7.05
C TYR A 205 7.07 19.28 7.35
N GLY A 206 6.83 20.48 6.82
CA GLY A 206 5.56 21.21 6.95
C GLY A 206 4.36 20.41 6.45
N CYS A 207 4.52 19.62 5.37
CA CYS A 207 3.45 18.78 4.85
C CYS A 207 2.98 17.73 5.87
N ARG A 208 3.88 17.25 6.76
CA ARG A 208 3.57 16.30 7.84
C ARG A 208 2.76 16.98 8.94
N VAL A 209 3.07 18.24 9.24
CA VAL A 209 2.27 19.05 10.18
C VAL A 209 0.87 19.30 9.62
N ILE A 210 0.73 19.71 8.36
CA ILE A 210 -0.59 19.90 7.73
C ILE A 210 -1.40 18.59 7.75
N GLN A 211 -0.77 17.46 7.40
CA GLN A 211 -1.43 16.15 7.47
C GLN A 211 -1.93 15.85 8.89
N LYS A 212 -1.10 16.05 9.92
CA LYS A 212 -1.49 15.78 11.31
C LYS A 212 -2.51 16.79 11.86
N ALA A 213 -2.49 18.03 11.39
CA ALA A 213 -3.50 19.04 11.72
C ALA A 213 -4.88 18.62 11.19
N LEU A 214 -4.98 18.22 9.92
CA LEU A 214 -6.22 17.72 9.31
C LEU A 214 -6.82 16.51 10.04
N GLU A 215 -5.99 15.65 10.64
CA GLU A 215 -6.42 14.51 11.48
C GLU A 215 -6.92 14.92 12.89
N SER A 216 -6.72 16.17 13.32
CA SER A 216 -6.74 16.53 14.75
C SER A 216 -7.50 17.80 15.15
N ILE A 217 -7.92 18.62 14.17
CA ILE A 217 -8.68 19.87 14.37
C ILE A 217 -10.17 19.68 14.03
N SER A 218 -11.01 20.70 14.26
CA SER A 218 -12.45 20.62 13.94
C SER A 218 -12.73 20.78 12.44
N SER A 219 -13.94 20.37 12.00
CA SER A 219 -14.37 20.44 10.59
C SER A 219 -14.29 21.87 10.02
N GLU A 220 -14.58 22.87 10.83
CA GLU A 220 -14.51 24.28 10.44
C GLU A 220 -13.05 24.66 10.11
N GLN A 221 -12.09 24.27 10.95
CA GLN A 221 -10.67 24.54 10.73
C GLN A 221 -10.08 23.69 9.60
N GLN A 222 -10.53 22.44 9.43
CA GLN A 222 -10.21 21.63 8.27
C GLN A 222 -10.61 22.35 6.98
N GLN A 223 -11.85 22.87 6.90
CA GLN A 223 -12.33 23.60 5.74
C GLN A 223 -11.56 24.90 5.50
N GLU A 224 -11.17 25.64 6.54
CA GLU A 224 -10.29 26.81 6.38
C GLU A 224 -8.94 26.44 5.77
N ILE A 225 -8.27 25.41 6.29
CA ILE A 225 -7.00 24.91 5.75
C ILE A 225 -7.16 24.46 4.30
N VAL A 226 -8.21 23.71 3.98
CA VAL A 226 -8.45 23.17 2.64
C VAL A 226 -8.71 24.29 1.62
N ARG A 227 -9.43 25.36 1.98
CA ARG A 227 -9.69 26.50 1.08
C ARG A 227 -8.42 27.24 0.64
N GLU A 228 -7.35 27.26 1.44
CA GLU A 228 -6.06 27.84 1.03
C GLU A 228 -5.34 27.06 -0.09
N LEU A 229 -5.82 25.86 -0.45
CA LEU A 229 -5.31 25.09 -1.59
C LEU A 229 -6.08 25.37 -2.89
N ASP A 230 -7.13 26.19 -2.86
CA ASP A 230 -7.88 26.57 -4.07
C ASP A 230 -7.00 27.38 -5.04
N GLY A 231 -7.30 27.27 -6.34
CA GLY A 231 -6.43 27.71 -7.45
C GLY A 231 -5.09 26.96 -7.56
N ASN A 232 -4.68 26.18 -6.54
CA ASN A 232 -3.36 25.57 -6.44
C ASN A 232 -3.38 24.03 -6.45
N VAL A 233 -4.57 23.41 -6.50
CA VAL A 233 -4.78 21.94 -6.46
C VAL A 233 -3.80 21.18 -7.37
N LEU A 234 -3.74 21.51 -8.66
CA LEU A 234 -2.89 20.79 -9.63
C LEU A 234 -1.38 20.93 -9.35
N LYS A 235 -0.95 22.03 -8.71
CA LYS A 235 0.43 22.24 -8.27
C LYS A 235 0.74 21.30 -7.09
N CYS A 236 -0.14 21.24 -6.10
CA CYS A 236 0.00 20.34 -4.95
C CYS A 236 -0.04 18.87 -5.35
N VAL A 237 -0.99 18.46 -6.20
CA VAL A 237 -1.12 17.07 -6.68
C VAL A 237 0.11 16.59 -7.47
N LYS A 238 0.81 17.49 -8.16
CA LYS A 238 2.02 17.17 -8.92
C LYS A 238 3.31 17.32 -8.10
N ASP A 239 3.25 17.85 -6.88
CA ASP A 239 4.40 17.97 -5.97
C ASP A 239 4.61 16.74 -5.08
N GLN A 240 5.88 16.48 -4.72
CA GLN A 240 6.32 15.35 -3.89
C GLN A 240 5.80 15.40 -2.44
N ASN A 241 5.53 16.59 -1.91
CA ASN A 241 5.01 16.80 -0.55
C ASN A 241 3.50 17.08 -0.61
N GLY A 242 3.08 17.98 -1.51
CA GLY A 242 1.70 18.46 -1.64
C GLY A 242 0.70 17.35 -1.95
N ASN A 243 1.09 16.30 -2.69
CA ASN A 243 0.16 15.21 -3.01
C ASN A 243 -0.32 14.47 -1.76
N HIS A 244 0.51 14.38 -0.71
CA HIS A 244 0.14 13.76 0.56
C HIS A 244 -0.83 14.63 1.37
N VAL A 245 -0.71 15.96 1.26
CA VAL A 245 -1.70 16.87 1.84
C VAL A 245 -3.03 16.73 1.12
N VAL A 246 -3.06 16.77 -0.22
CA VAL A 246 -4.33 16.65 -0.98
C VAL A 246 -5.02 15.31 -0.73
N GLN A 247 -4.27 14.20 -0.64
CA GLN A 247 -4.82 12.91 -0.20
C GLN A 247 -5.46 13.01 1.20
N LYS A 248 -4.77 13.63 2.16
CA LYS A 248 -5.28 13.79 3.53
C LYS A 248 -6.51 14.72 3.61
N CYS A 249 -6.61 15.73 2.75
CA CYS A 249 -7.83 16.53 2.61
C CYS A 249 -9.02 15.65 2.21
N ILE A 250 -8.83 14.73 1.27
CA ILE A 250 -9.86 13.81 0.78
C ILE A 250 -10.20 12.72 1.80
N GLU A 251 -9.21 12.24 2.58
CA GLU A 251 -9.41 11.23 3.63
C GLU A 251 -10.16 11.77 4.87
N CYS A 252 -10.02 13.06 5.20
CA CYS A 252 -10.42 13.59 6.52
C CYS A 252 -11.45 14.72 6.52
N VAL A 253 -11.79 15.32 5.38
CA VAL A 253 -12.66 16.51 5.30
C VAL A 253 -13.93 16.20 4.52
N ASP A 254 -15.06 16.81 4.92
CA ASP A 254 -16.36 16.54 4.31
C ASP A 254 -16.35 16.77 2.77
N PRO A 255 -16.83 15.80 1.96
CA PRO A 255 -16.79 15.89 0.50
C PRO A 255 -17.43 17.14 -0.09
N SER A 256 -18.43 17.76 0.57
CA SER A 256 -19.06 19.00 0.10
C SER A 256 -18.07 20.17 0.03
N ALA A 257 -17.05 20.19 0.90
CA ALA A 257 -15.99 21.19 0.90
C ALA A 257 -14.91 20.95 -0.17
N LEU A 258 -14.88 19.76 -0.79
CA LEU A 258 -13.82 19.33 -1.72
C LEU A 258 -14.14 19.60 -3.19
N GLN A 259 -15.29 20.20 -3.52
CA GLN A 259 -15.75 20.35 -4.91
C GLN A 259 -14.76 21.08 -5.83
N PHE A 260 -14.00 22.05 -5.31
CA PHE A 260 -12.97 22.76 -6.08
C PHE A 260 -11.82 21.83 -6.52
N ILE A 261 -11.50 20.78 -5.75
CA ILE A 261 -10.53 19.74 -6.14
C ILE A 261 -11.06 18.97 -7.35
N ILE A 262 -12.32 18.52 -7.30
CA ILE A 262 -12.98 17.80 -8.40
C ILE A 262 -13.03 18.69 -9.66
N ASN A 263 -13.39 19.96 -9.51
CA ASN A 263 -13.43 20.93 -10.60
C ASN A 263 -12.05 21.13 -11.25
N ALA A 264 -10.97 21.13 -10.47
CA ALA A 264 -9.60 21.26 -10.96
C ALA A 264 -9.05 19.98 -11.64
N PHE A 265 -9.71 18.83 -11.49
CA PHE A 265 -9.34 17.56 -12.12
C PHE A 265 -9.99 17.37 -13.51
N LYS A 266 -11.04 18.12 -13.84
CA LYS A 266 -11.75 18.04 -15.12
C LYS A 266 -10.82 18.38 -16.30
N GLY A 267 -10.74 17.49 -17.29
CA GLY A 267 -9.81 17.60 -18.42
C GLY A 267 -8.35 17.34 -18.04
N GLN A 268 -8.09 16.73 -16.89
CA GLN A 268 -6.77 16.35 -16.38
C GLN A 268 -6.69 14.91 -15.86
N VAL A 269 -7.80 14.15 -15.83
CA VAL A 269 -7.89 12.83 -15.20
C VAL A 269 -6.92 11.84 -15.81
N TYR A 270 -6.76 11.81 -17.14
CA TYR A 270 -5.75 10.97 -17.80
C TYR A 270 -4.32 11.36 -17.42
N ALA A 271 -4.01 12.65 -17.47
CA ALA A 271 -2.68 13.20 -17.15
C ALA A 271 -2.31 13.06 -15.66
N LEU A 272 -3.30 12.92 -14.78
CA LEU A 272 -3.12 12.68 -13.35
C LEU A 272 -3.06 11.17 -13.04
N SER A 273 -3.90 10.35 -13.68
CA SER A 273 -3.87 8.89 -13.54
C SER A 273 -2.58 8.27 -14.04
N THR A 274 -1.92 8.90 -15.01
CA THR A 274 -0.58 8.55 -15.51
C THR A 274 0.57 9.25 -14.75
N HIS A 275 0.29 9.96 -13.65
CA HIS A 275 1.29 10.66 -12.83
C HIS A 275 1.63 9.86 -11.56
N PRO A 276 2.92 9.72 -11.16
CA PRO A 276 3.34 8.94 -9.97
C PRO A 276 2.67 9.34 -8.65
N TYR A 277 2.26 10.60 -8.54
CA TYR A 277 1.50 11.12 -7.40
C TYR A 277 -0.01 11.24 -7.70
N GLY A 278 -0.37 11.63 -8.93
CA GLY A 278 -1.75 11.93 -9.30
C GLY A 278 -2.65 10.70 -9.24
N CYS A 279 -2.13 9.54 -9.62
CA CYS A 279 -2.85 8.26 -9.57
C CYS A 279 -3.33 7.92 -8.15
N ARG A 280 -2.62 8.36 -7.11
CA ARG A 280 -2.99 8.16 -5.70
C ARG A 280 -4.10 9.09 -5.27
N VAL A 281 -4.09 10.34 -5.76
CA VAL A 281 -5.16 11.32 -5.49
C VAL A 281 -6.45 10.91 -6.19
N ILE A 282 -6.38 10.42 -7.43
CA ILE A 282 -7.53 9.82 -8.13
C ILE A 282 -8.13 8.66 -7.30
N GLN A 283 -7.31 7.76 -6.76
CA GLN A 283 -7.81 6.67 -5.91
C GLN A 283 -8.50 7.19 -4.63
N ARG A 284 -7.95 8.21 -3.93
CA ARG A 284 -8.66 8.80 -2.78
C ARG A 284 -10.00 9.43 -3.18
N ILE A 285 -10.09 10.09 -4.34
CA ILE A 285 -11.36 10.66 -4.84
C ILE A 285 -12.39 9.53 -5.05
N LEU A 286 -11.99 8.43 -5.69
CA LEU A 286 -12.87 7.27 -5.94
C LEU A 286 -13.29 6.53 -4.65
N GLU A 287 -12.52 6.66 -3.56
CA GLU A 287 -12.79 6.03 -2.26
C GLU A 287 -13.67 6.87 -1.31
N HIS A 288 -13.54 8.20 -1.35
CA HIS A 288 -14.09 9.09 -0.31
C HIS A 288 -15.06 10.17 -0.82
N CYS A 289 -15.04 10.55 -2.11
CA CYS A 289 -15.93 11.57 -2.64
C CYS A 289 -17.31 11.01 -3.00
N THR A 290 -18.31 11.88 -3.18
CA THR A 290 -19.70 11.43 -3.42
C THR A 290 -19.88 10.79 -4.82
N ALA A 291 -21.02 10.17 -5.07
CA ALA A 291 -21.34 9.59 -6.38
C ALA A 291 -21.32 10.66 -7.50
N GLU A 292 -21.81 11.86 -7.19
CA GLU A 292 -21.88 13.01 -8.10
C GLU A 292 -20.48 13.60 -8.39
N GLN A 293 -19.55 13.46 -7.44
CA GLN A 293 -18.17 13.91 -7.57
C GLN A 293 -17.27 12.90 -8.29
N THR A 294 -17.52 11.61 -8.08
CA THR A 294 -16.75 10.52 -8.71
C THR A 294 -17.20 10.25 -10.14
N GLN A 295 -18.49 10.47 -10.47
CA GLN A 295 -19.05 10.28 -11.82
C GLN A 295 -18.24 10.97 -12.95
N PRO A 296 -17.95 12.29 -12.93
CA PRO A 296 -17.19 12.93 -14.00
C PRO A 296 -15.72 12.46 -14.08
N ILE A 297 -15.17 11.92 -12.97
CA ILE A 297 -13.82 11.32 -12.96
C ILE A 297 -13.86 9.94 -13.62
N LEU A 298 -14.90 9.15 -13.36
CA LEU A 298 -15.11 7.85 -14.02
C LEU A 298 -15.36 8.00 -15.53
N GLU A 299 -16.13 9.00 -15.94
CA GLU A 299 -16.38 9.31 -17.36
C GLU A 299 -15.06 9.59 -18.12
N GLU A 300 -14.20 10.47 -17.61
CA GLU A 300 -12.90 10.78 -18.24
C GLU A 300 -11.88 9.63 -18.10
N LEU A 301 -12.00 8.74 -17.09
CA LEU A 301 -11.24 7.48 -17.03
C LEU A 301 -11.66 6.53 -18.15
N HIS A 302 -12.96 6.36 -18.37
CA HIS A 302 -13.50 5.42 -19.35
C HIS A 302 -13.07 5.78 -20.78
N GLU A 303 -13.04 7.08 -21.13
CA GLU A 303 -12.52 7.58 -22.42
C GLU A 303 -11.05 7.19 -22.72
N HIS A 304 -10.26 6.91 -21.68
CA HIS A 304 -8.82 6.63 -21.78
C HIS A 304 -8.43 5.22 -21.28
N THR A 305 -9.41 4.32 -21.19
CA THR A 305 -9.24 2.96 -20.64
C THR A 305 -8.08 2.18 -21.26
N GLU A 306 -7.95 2.16 -22.59
CA GLU A 306 -6.95 1.32 -23.28
C GLU A 306 -5.51 1.75 -22.99
N GLN A 307 -5.29 3.05 -22.84
CA GLN A 307 -4.03 3.66 -22.48
C GLN A 307 -3.72 3.41 -20.99
N LEU A 308 -4.71 3.65 -20.11
CA LEU A 308 -4.57 3.51 -18.66
C LEU A 308 -4.33 2.06 -18.23
N ILE A 309 -4.95 1.07 -18.88
CA ILE A 309 -4.68 -0.36 -18.66
C ILE A 309 -3.18 -0.70 -18.79
N GLN A 310 -2.46 0.00 -19.68
CA GLN A 310 -1.08 -0.28 -20.04
C GLN A 310 -0.06 0.64 -19.37
N ASP A 311 -0.46 1.82 -18.88
CA ASP A 311 0.45 2.74 -18.19
C ASP A 311 0.94 2.18 -16.84
N GLN A 312 2.18 2.54 -16.47
CA GLN A 312 2.86 2.10 -15.24
C GLN A 312 2.20 2.58 -13.94
N TYR A 313 1.41 3.67 -13.98
CA TYR A 313 0.63 4.19 -12.86
C TYR A 313 -0.89 4.02 -13.08
N GLY A 314 -1.36 4.27 -14.30
CA GLY A 314 -2.77 4.15 -14.69
C GLY A 314 -3.35 2.77 -14.44
N ASN A 315 -2.56 1.69 -14.59
CA ASN A 315 -3.01 0.32 -14.33
C ASN A 315 -3.50 0.13 -12.88
N TYR A 316 -2.99 0.90 -11.91
CA TYR A 316 -3.48 0.84 -10.53
C TYR A 316 -4.84 1.51 -10.35
N VAL A 317 -5.11 2.59 -11.10
CA VAL A 317 -6.43 3.26 -11.11
C VAL A 317 -7.49 2.33 -11.72
N ILE A 318 -7.18 1.67 -12.83
CA ILE A 318 -8.10 0.71 -13.47
C ILE A 318 -8.33 -0.51 -12.55
N GLN A 319 -7.29 -1.03 -11.90
CA GLN A 319 -7.45 -2.10 -10.90
C GLN A 319 -8.31 -1.65 -9.71
N HIS A 320 -8.15 -0.43 -9.23
CA HIS A 320 -8.95 0.12 -8.14
C HIS A 320 -10.45 0.14 -8.49
N VAL A 321 -10.83 0.60 -9.69
CA VAL A 321 -12.23 0.56 -10.16
C VAL A 321 -12.74 -0.89 -10.31
N LEU A 322 -11.90 -1.82 -10.80
CA LEU A 322 -12.25 -3.24 -10.86
C LEU A 322 -12.46 -3.88 -9.46
N GLU A 323 -11.75 -3.41 -8.43
CA GLU A 323 -11.92 -3.89 -7.06
C GLU A 323 -13.14 -3.23 -6.38
N HIS A 324 -13.23 -1.89 -6.40
CA HIS A 324 -14.13 -1.11 -5.54
C HIS A 324 -15.28 -0.37 -6.26
N GLY A 325 -15.19 -0.16 -7.57
CA GLY A 325 -16.20 0.58 -8.36
C GLY A 325 -17.55 -0.13 -8.49
N LYS A 326 -18.51 0.50 -9.18
CA LYS A 326 -19.85 -0.06 -9.42
C LYS A 326 -19.80 -1.17 -10.50
N PRO A 327 -20.73 -2.13 -10.52
CA PRO A 327 -20.74 -3.21 -11.54
C PRO A 327 -20.69 -2.69 -12.98
N GLU A 328 -21.40 -1.61 -13.28
CA GLU A 328 -21.45 -0.95 -14.59
C GLU A 328 -20.06 -0.45 -15.05
N ASP A 329 -19.29 0.21 -14.16
CA ASP A 329 -17.92 0.64 -14.44
C ASP A 329 -17.00 -0.55 -14.73
N LYS A 330 -17.14 -1.63 -13.96
CA LYS A 330 -16.37 -2.86 -14.17
C LYS A 330 -16.67 -3.48 -15.53
N SER A 331 -17.94 -3.52 -15.93
CA SER A 331 -18.35 -4.02 -17.24
C SER A 331 -17.79 -3.19 -18.40
N ILE A 332 -17.68 -1.86 -18.27
CA ILE A 332 -17.02 -1.01 -19.28
C ILE A 332 -15.55 -1.43 -19.43
N LEU A 333 -14.80 -1.45 -18.31
CA LEU A 333 -13.38 -1.80 -18.28
C LEU A 333 -13.10 -3.23 -18.78
N ILE A 334 -13.96 -4.19 -18.43
CA ILE A 334 -13.87 -5.59 -18.90
C ILE A 334 -14.11 -5.69 -20.41
N ASN A 335 -15.05 -4.92 -20.97
CA ASN A 335 -15.30 -4.91 -22.41
C ASN A 335 -14.10 -4.32 -23.20
N SER A 336 -13.35 -3.37 -22.64
CA SER A 336 -12.11 -2.86 -23.25
C SER A 336 -10.95 -3.88 -23.27
N VAL A 337 -10.97 -4.88 -22.37
CA VAL A 337 -9.99 -5.99 -22.28
C VAL A 337 -10.38 -7.17 -23.21
N ARG A 338 -11.67 -7.34 -23.49
CA ARG A 338 -12.21 -8.41 -24.34
C ARG A 338 -11.69 -8.29 -25.79
N GLY A 339 -11.37 -9.43 -26.40
CA GLY A 339 -10.72 -9.53 -27.70
C GLY A 339 -9.21 -9.24 -27.68
N LYS A 340 -8.64 -8.89 -26.51
CA LYS A 340 -7.25 -8.47 -26.33
C LYS A 340 -6.56 -9.24 -25.19
N VAL A 341 -7.20 -10.26 -24.61
CA VAL A 341 -6.74 -10.93 -23.38
C VAL A 341 -5.34 -11.50 -23.57
N LEU A 342 -5.04 -12.12 -24.71
CA LEU A 342 -3.70 -12.66 -25.01
C LEU A 342 -2.61 -11.56 -24.96
N ALA A 343 -2.83 -10.45 -25.65
CA ALA A 343 -1.84 -9.37 -25.77
C ALA A 343 -1.64 -8.63 -24.44
N LEU A 344 -2.74 -8.27 -23.75
CA LEU A 344 -2.69 -7.58 -22.47
C LEU A 344 -2.07 -8.45 -21.36
N SER A 345 -2.29 -9.77 -21.41
CA SER A 345 -1.65 -10.71 -20.47
C SER A 345 -0.13 -10.76 -20.60
N GLN A 346 0.41 -10.52 -21.80
CA GLN A 346 1.86 -10.46 -22.04
C GLN A 346 2.49 -9.11 -21.67
N HIS A 347 1.69 -8.13 -21.24
CA HIS A 347 2.18 -6.80 -20.91
C HIS A 347 2.38 -6.61 -19.41
N LYS A 348 3.56 -6.13 -19.01
CA LYS A 348 4.05 -5.99 -17.62
C LYS A 348 3.05 -5.37 -16.64
N PHE A 349 2.28 -4.38 -17.09
CA PHE A 349 1.32 -3.64 -16.28
C PHE A 349 -0.11 -4.16 -16.48
N ALA A 350 -0.50 -4.42 -17.73
CA ALA A 350 -1.87 -4.84 -18.05
C ALA A 350 -2.19 -6.28 -17.62
N SER A 351 -1.19 -7.16 -17.43
CA SER A 351 -1.42 -8.52 -16.92
C SER A 351 -2.12 -8.51 -15.55
N ASN A 352 -1.77 -7.55 -14.69
CA ASN A 352 -2.39 -7.35 -13.38
C ASN A 352 -3.86 -6.91 -13.53
N VAL A 353 -4.16 -6.06 -14.52
CA VAL A 353 -5.53 -5.66 -14.84
C VAL A 353 -6.33 -6.86 -15.34
N VAL A 354 -5.77 -7.70 -16.24
CA VAL A 354 -6.45 -8.93 -16.69
C VAL A 354 -6.72 -9.88 -15.52
N GLU A 355 -5.78 -10.01 -14.56
CA GLU A 355 -6.02 -10.76 -13.31
C GLU A 355 -7.18 -10.19 -12.50
N LYS A 356 -7.29 -8.85 -12.34
CA LYS A 356 -8.47 -8.24 -11.68
C LYS A 356 -9.74 -8.45 -12.48
N CYS A 357 -9.72 -8.30 -13.80
CA CYS A 357 -10.89 -8.56 -14.65
C CYS A 357 -11.44 -9.98 -14.42
N VAL A 358 -10.62 -11.04 -14.53
CA VAL A 358 -11.13 -12.41 -14.30
C VAL A 358 -11.53 -12.67 -12.83
N THR A 359 -11.02 -11.89 -11.87
CA THR A 359 -11.35 -12.02 -10.44
C THR A 359 -12.67 -11.33 -10.07
N HIS A 360 -12.92 -10.12 -10.58
CA HIS A 360 -14.03 -9.25 -10.16
C HIS A 360 -15.17 -9.16 -11.19
N ALA A 361 -15.00 -9.76 -12.38
CA ALA A 361 -16.06 -9.93 -13.37
C ALA A 361 -17.26 -10.74 -12.87
N THR A 362 -18.43 -10.46 -13.44
CA THR A 362 -19.60 -11.34 -13.33
C THR A 362 -19.29 -12.72 -13.93
N ARG A 363 -20.13 -13.73 -13.64
CA ARG A 363 -19.96 -15.08 -14.20
C ARG A 363 -19.92 -15.09 -15.73
N ALA A 364 -20.76 -14.29 -16.40
CA ALA A 364 -20.84 -14.26 -17.86
C ALA A 364 -19.56 -13.69 -18.47
N GLU A 365 -19.10 -12.55 -17.96
CA GLU A 365 -17.86 -11.89 -18.37
C GLU A 365 -16.63 -12.77 -18.12
N ARG A 366 -16.50 -13.35 -16.91
CA ARG A 366 -15.41 -14.29 -16.59
C ARG A 366 -15.41 -15.49 -17.53
N THR A 367 -16.59 -16.00 -17.91
CA THR A 367 -16.70 -17.07 -18.92
C THR A 367 -16.15 -16.61 -20.26
N ALA A 368 -16.52 -15.43 -20.73
CA ALA A 368 -16.07 -14.89 -22.01
C ALA A 368 -14.54 -14.68 -22.06
N LEU A 369 -13.94 -14.08 -21.02
CA LEU A 369 -12.49 -13.84 -20.94
C LEU A 369 -11.67 -15.14 -20.90
N ILE A 370 -12.19 -16.20 -20.27
CA ILE A 370 -11.52 -17.50 -20.18
C ILE A 370 -11.73 -18.31 -21.47
N ASP A 371 -12.91 -18.27 -22.07
CA ASP A 371 -13.17 -18.94 -23.34
C ASP A 371 -12.38 -18.32 -24.50
N GLU A 372 -12.17 -17.00 -24.51
CA GLU A 372 -11.33 -16.29 -25.50
C GLU A 372 -9.94 -16.96 -25.67
N VAL A 373 -9.25 -17.26 -24.56
CA VAL A 373 -7.93 -17.90 -24.58
C VAL A 373 -7.99 -19.43 -24.75
N CYS A 374 -9.18 -20.04 -24.64
CA CYS A 374 -9.41 -21.48 -24.86
C CYS A 374 -9.92 -21.82 -26.27
N THR A 375 -10.32 -20.83 -27.08
CA THR A 375 -10.97 -21.04 -28.39
C THR A 375 -10.01 -20.96 -29.59
N PHE A 376 -10.32 -21.77 -30.61
CA PHE A 376 -9.82 -21.85 -32.01
C PHE A 376 -8.32 -21.79 -32.33
N VAL A 377 -7.46 -21.09 -31.58
CA VAL A 377 -6.01 -21.07 -31.80
C VAL A 377 -5.31 -21.70 -30.61
N ASP A 378 -4.91 -22.97 -30.72
CA ASP A 378 -4.19 -23.72 -29.68
C ASP A 378 -2.85 -23.09 -29.25
N THR A 379 -2.40 -22.06 -29.97
CA THR A 379 -1.25 -21.26 -29.59
C THR A 379 -1.52 -20.32 -28.41
N ALA A 380 -2.74 -19.79 -28.22
CA ALA A 380 -2.98 -18.68 -27.29
C ALA A 380 -2.62 -19.03 -25.83
N LEU A 381 -3.34 -19.99 -25.23
CA LEU A 381 -3.05 -20.45 -23.86
C LEU A 381 -1.63 -21.02 -23.72
N HIS A 382 -1.14 -21.73 -24.75
CA HIS A 382 0.21 -22.29 -24.75
C HIS A 382 1.30 -21.20 -24.77
N VAL A 383 1.11 -20.10 -25.49
CA VAL A 383 1.97 -18.91 -25.46
C VAL A 383 1.92 -18.26 -24.09
N MET A 384 0.72 -18.02 -23.54
CA MET A 384 0.55 -17.39 -22.23
C MET A 384 1.26 -18.17 -21.12
N MET A 385 1.12 -19.49 -21.08
CA MET A 385 1.80 -20.36 -20.11
C MET A 385 3.34 -20.26 -20.13
N LYS A 386 3.93 -19.83 -21.25
CA LYS A 386 5.39 -19.75 -21.42
C LYS A 386 5.95 -18.34 -21.24
N ASP A 387 5.10 -17.32 -21.22
CA ASP A 387 5.49 -15.92 -21.07
C ASP A 387 5.77 -15.54 -19.61
N GLN A 388 6.58 -14.49 -19.42
CA GLN A 388 7.02 -14.00 -18.11
C GLN A 388 5.90 -13.35 -17.27
N TYR A 389 4.85 -12.81 -17.91
CA TYR A 389 3.71 -12.15 -17.23
C TYR A 389 2.42 -12.97 -17.39
N ALA A 390 2.11 -13.44 -18.60
CA ALA A 390 0.84 -14.11 -18.87
C ALA A 390 0.68 -15.47 -18.15
N ASN A 391 1.79 -16.08 -17.69
CA ASN A 391 1.72 -17.28 -16.86
C ASN A 391 1.00 -17.02 -15.51
N TYR A 392 1.07 -15.79 -14.97
CA TYR A 392 0.33 -15.40 -13.77
C TYR A 392 -1.16 -15.28 -14.07
N VAL A 393 -1.54 -14.70 -15.22
CA VAL A 393 -2.93 -14.67 -15.69
C VAL A 393 -3.51 -16.08 -15.84
N VAL A 394 -2.78 -17.03 -16.45
CA VAL A 394 -3.25 -18.44 -16.54
C VAL A 394 -3.39 -19.06 -15.15
N GLN A 395 -2.44 -18.80 -14.25
CA GLN A 395 -2.55 -19.25 -12.86
C GLN A 395 -3.77 -18.62 -12.15
N LYS A 396 -4.13 -17.38 -12.44
CA LYS A 396 -5.32 -16.71 -11.88
C LYS A 396 -6.61 -17.30 -12.44
N MET A 397 -6.69 -17.48 -13.76
CA MET A 397 -7.82 -18.14 -14.42
C MET A 397 -8.11 -19.51 -13.82
N ILE A 398 -7.08 -20.29 -13.46
CA ILE A 398 -7.22 -21.58 -12.75
C ILE A 398 -7.82 -21.42 -11.34
N ASP A 399 -7.52 -20.35 -10.60
CA ASP A 399 -8.09 -20.10 -9.27
C ASP A 399 -9.58 -19.74 -9.32
N VAL A 400 -9.99 -18.95 -10.32
CA VAL A 400 -11.33 -18.32 -10.41
C VAL A 400 -12.30 -19.07 -11.35
N SER A 401 -11.82 -20.09 -12.05
CA SER A 401 -12.65 -20.89 -12.97
C SER A 401 -13.70 -21.73 -12.24
N GLU A 402 -14.93 -21.65 -12.72
CA GLU A 402 -15.98 -22.62 -12.37
C GLU A 402 -15.69 -23.98 -13.01
N PRO A 403 -16.19 -25.11 -12.46
CA PRO A 403 -15.78 -26.46 -12.87
C PRO A 403 -15.85 -26.75 -14.38
N THR A 404 -16.82 -26.17 -15.08
CA THR A 404 -16.97 -26.29 -16.54
C THR A 404 -15.87 -25.55 -17.30
N GLN A 405 -15.53 -24.31 -16.89
CA GLN A 405 -14.44 -23.50 -17.46
C GLN A 405 -13.09 -24.17 -17.17
N LEU A 406 -12.89 -24.60 -15.92
CA LEU A 406 -11.69 -25.29 -15.48
C LEU A 406 -11.44 -26.57 -16.28
N LYS A 407 -12.49 -27.34 -16.58
CA LYS A 407 -12.40 -28.54 -17.43
C LYS A 407 -11.93 -28.21 -18.85
N LYS A 408 -12.35 -27.07 -19.44
CA LYS A 408 -11.83 -26.58 -20.74
C LYS A 408 -10.33 -26.25 -20.64
N LEU A 409 -9.94 -25.41 -19.67
CA LEU A 409 -8.54 -25.06 -19.42
C LEU A 409 -7.66 -26.30 -19.23
N MET A 410 -8.06 -27.23 -18.35
CA MET A 410 -7.29 -28.45 -18.08
C MET A 410 -7.11 -29.32 -19.33
N ASN A 411 -8.12 -29.40 -20.19
CA ASN A 411 -8.03 -30.15 -21.45
C ASN A 411 -7.04 -29.50 -22.45
N LYS A 412 -6.92 -28.17 -22.47
CA LYS A 412 -5.91 -27.45 -23.27
C LYS A 412 -4.50 -27.47 -22.66
N ILE A 413 -4.37 -27.52 -21.33
CA ILE A 413 -3.07 -27.50 -20.66
C ILE A 413 -2.40 -28.88 -20.62
N LYS A 414 -3.18 -29.96 -20.41
CA LYS A 414 -2.67 -31.35 -20.28
C LYS A 414 -1.69 -31.78 -21.38
N PRO A 415 -1.94 -31.57 -22.69
CA PRO A 415 -1.02 -31.96 -23.76
C PRO A 415 0.38 -31.30 -23.65
N HIS A 416 0.47 -30.14 -23.01
CA HIS A 416 1.71 -29.37 -22.93
C HIS A 416 2.51 -29.62 -21.64
N MET A 417 1.96 -30.27 -20.61
CA MET A 417 2.61 -30.40 -19.29
C MET A 417 4.04 -30.99 -19.35
N ALA A 418 4.30 -31.98 -20.20
CA ALA A 418 5.64 -32.55 -20.36
C ALA A 418 6.65 -31.53 -20.95
N ALA A 419 6.20 -30.67 -21.88
CA ALA A 419 7.01 -29.61 -22.46
C ALA A 419 7.17 -28.42 -21.52
N LEU A 420 6.12 -28.05 -20.76
CA LEU A 420 6.11 -26.91 -19.84
C LEU A 420 7.24 -26.97 -18.79
N ARG A 421 7.65 -28.17 -18.35
CA ARG A 421 8.82 -28.35 -17.45
C ARG A 421 10.12 -27.75 -17.99
N LYS A 422 10.28 -27.69 -19.32
CA LYS A 422 11.49 -27.20 -20.00
C LYS A 422 11.50 -25.67 -20.17
N TYR A 423 10.38 -24.98 -19.97
CA TYR A 423 10.28 -23.53 -20.12
C TYR A 423 10.45 -22.81 -18.77
N THR A 424 11.19 -21.71 -18.78
CA THR A 424 11.53 -20.92 -17.58
C THR A 424 10.31 -20.58 -16.72
N TYR A 425 9.22 -20.16 -17.37
CA TYR A 425 7.96 -19.78 -16.72
C TYR A 425 6.93 -20.91 -16.71
N GLY A 426 6.85 -21.72 -17.77
CA GLY A 426 5.89 -22.82 -17.91
C GLY A 426 5.93 -23.86 -16.81
N LYS A 427 7.10 -24.10 -16.19
CA LYS A 427 7.25 -24.99 -15.04
C LYS A 427 6.38 -24.58 -13.83
N HIS A 428 6.05 -23.29 -13.68
CA HIS A 428 5.19 -22.81 -12.58
C HIS A 428 3.73 -23.21 -12.77
N ILE A 429 3.24 -23.34 -14.01
CA ILE A 429 1.91 -23.88 -14.30
C ILE A 429 1.81 -25.33 -13.79
N ASN A 430 2.79 -26.17 -14.12
CA ASN A 430 2.83 -27.56 -13.63
C ASN A 430 2.83 -27.62 -12.10
N ALA A 431 3.70 -26.86 -11.44
CA ALA A 431 3.78 -26.82 -9.98
C ALA A 431 2.47 -26.30 -9.31
N LYS A 432 1.67 -25.49 -10.00
CA LYS A 432 0.32 -25.11 -9.53
C LYS A 432 -0.71 -26.22 -9.78
N LEU A 433 -0.67 -26.90 -10.92
CA LEU A 433 -1.55 -28.03 -11.21
C LEU A 433 -1.30 -29.24 -10.30
N GLU A 434 -0.04 -29.55 -9.98
CA GLU A 434 0.33 -30.58 -9.00
C GLU A 434 -0.34 -30.29 -7.64
N LYS A 435 -0.22 -29.06 -7.14
CA LYS A 435 -0.91 -28.61 -5.92
C LYS A 435 -2.43 -28.66 -6.04
N TYR A 436 -2.99 -28.30 -7.20
CA TYR A 436 -4.44 -28.39 -7.44
C TYR A 436 -4.92 -29.83 -7.35
N PHE A 437 -4.30 -30.75 -8.09
CA PHE A 437 -4.68 -32.17 -8.07
C PHE A 437 -4.45 -32.83 -6.71
N MET A 438 -3.38 -32.50 -5.98
CA MET A 438 -3.21 -32.96 -4.59
C MET A 438 -4.32 -32.47 -3.66
N LYS A 439 -4.81 -31.24 -3.84
CA LYS A 439 -5.95 -30.69 -3.09
C LYS A 439 -7.29 -31.31 -3.51
N THR A 440 -7.46 -31.69 -4.77
CA THR A 440 -8.68 -32.34 -5.29
C THR A 440 -8.71 -33.86 -5.09
N ALA A 441 -7.56 -34.51 -4.83
CA ALA A 441 -7.46 -35.95 -4.58
C ALA A 441 -7.73 -36.35 -3.13
N ASN A 442 -7.74 -35.39 -2.18
CA ASN A 442 -8.09 -35.62 -0.77
C ASN A 442 -9.43 -34.98 -0.34
N PRO A 443 -10.60 -35.31 -0.94
CA PRO A 443 -11.89 -35.11 -0.32
C PRO A 443 -12.26 -36.32 0.56
N ILE A 444 -12.80 -36.07 1.77
CA ILE A 444 -13.27 -37.10 2.73
C ILE A 444 -12.06 -37.85 3.38
N THR A 445 -12.03 -38.28 4.65
CA THR A 445 -13.05 -38.42 5.72
C THR A 445 -12.89 -37.39 6.85
N ASN A 446 -14.03 -36.95 7.41
CA ASN A 446 -14.09 -36.40 8.77
C ASN A 446 -15.30 -37.01 9.47
N SER A 447 -15.13 -38.24 9.96
CA SER A 447 -16.21 -39.09 10.49
C SER A 447 -15.66 -40.01 11.57
N ASN A 448 -15.87 -39.65 12.84
CA ASN A 448 -15.47 -40.47 13.98
C ASN A 448 -16.28 -41.78 14.01
N VAL A 449 -15.60 -42.91 13.91
CA VAL A 449 -16.15 -44.24 14.24
C VAL A 449 -15.14 -44.99 15.10
N THR A 450 -15.54 -45.33 16.32
CA THR A 450 -14.66 -45.93 17.34
C THR A 450 -14.96 -47.42 17.51
N THR A 451 -14.17 -48.27 16.86
CA THR A 451 -14.06 -49.74 17.05
C THR A 451 -12.67 -50.16 16.57
N GLY A 452 -12.00 -51.22 17.05
CA GLY A 452 -12.35 -52.29 18.00
C GLY A 452 -11.41 -53.48 17.69
N ALA A 453 -10.80 -54.14 18.67
CA ALA A 453 -9.55 -54.90 18.46
C ALA A 453 -9.66 -56.44 18.52
N ALA A 454 -8.94 -57.13 17.61
CA ALA A 454 -8.39 -58.51 17.65
C ALA A 454 -7.51 -58.70 16.39
N MET A 455 -6.31 -59.31 16.35
CA MET A 455 -5.85 -60.67 16.75
C MET A 455 -6.45 -61.80 15.87
N THR A 456 -5.73 -62.82 15.36
CA THR A 456 -4.36 -63.34 15.69
C THR A 456 -3.73 -64.21 14.55
N SER A 457 -2.55 -64.83 14.80
CA SER A 457 -1.78 -65.81 13.97
C SER A 457 -0.98 -65.23 12.78
N GLY A 458 0.20 -65.72 12.37
CA GLY A 458 1.02 -66.89 12.78
C GLY A 458 1.45 -67.69 11.53
N ALA A 459 2.64 -68.27 11.33
CA ALA A 459 3.92 -68.48 12.04
C ALA A 459 5.00 -68.78 10.94
N ALA A 460 6.32 -69.01 11.06
CA ALA A 460 7.43 -68.89 12.01
C ALA A 460 8.68 -69.55 11.36
N ALA A 461 9.90 -69.03 11.60
CA ALA A 461 11.20 -69.72 11.46
C ALA A 461 12.27 -68.94 12.28
N ILE A 462 13.20 -69.45 13.10
CA ILE A 462 13.95 -70.73 13.23
C ILE A 462 15.20 -70.76 12.29
N THR A 463 16.48 -70.72 12.73
CA THR A 463 17.13 -70.40 14.03
C THR A 463 18.66 -70.11 13.81
N THR A 464 19.36 -69.60 14.83
CA THR A 464 20.79 -69.85 15.17
C THR A 464 21.94 -69.17 14.39
N ALA A 465 22.74 -68.36 15.10
CA ALA A 465 24.23 -68.44 15.18
C ALA A 465 24.79 -67.50 16.28
N LEU A 466 26.04 -67.71 16.74
CA LEU A 466 26.70 -66.94 17.81
C LEU A 466 28.09 -66.40 17.41
N ALA A 467 28.57 -65.44 18.22
CA ALA A 467 29.97 -65.10 18.55
C ALA A 467 30.77 -64.08 17.69
N ASN A 468 31.29 -63.06 18.39
CA ASN A 468 32.71 -62.60 18.50
C ASN A 468 33.53 -62.30 17.20
N SER A 469 34.41 -61.29 17.11
CA SER A 469 35.01 -60.38 18.12
C SER A 469 35.88 -59.27 17.47
N ILE A 470 36.40 -58.31 18.28
CA ILE A 470 37.73 -57.62 18.14
C ILE A 470 37.92 -56.61 16.95
N THR A 471 38.53 -55.40 17.03
CA THR A 471 39.06 -54.50 18.12
C THR A 471 39.38 -53.06 17.62
N THR A 472 39.29 -52.06 18.53
CA THR A 472 40.13 -50.80 18.66
C THR A 472 40.11 -49.75 17.51
N THR A 473 40.48 -48.47 17.69
CA THR A 473 41.34 -47.78 18.70
C THR A 473 40.84 -46.37 19.08
N SER A 474 41.29 -45.85 20.23
CA SER A 474 40.90 -44.58 20.89
C SER A 474 41.86 -43.39 20.63
N VAL A 475 41.54 -42.21 21.23
CA VAL A 475 42.35 -41.00 21.61
C VAL A 475 41.56 -39.74 21.21
N ILE A 476 40.90 -38.98 22.10
CA ILE A 476 41.36 -38.13 23.24
C ILE A 476 42.15 -36.88 22.81
N THR A 477 41.61 -35.69 23.08
CA THR A 477 42.25 -34.62 23.88
C THR A 477 41.26 -33.47 24.13
N THR A 478 41.04 -33.13 25.39
CA THR A 478 40.42 -31.87 25.85
C THR A 478 41.49 -30.99 26.49
N VAL A 479 41.37 -29.66 26.34
CA VAL A 479 42.14 -28.70 27.14
C VAL A 479 41.24 -27.53 27.56
N GLY A 480 41.23 -27.24 28.85
CA GLY A 480 40.75 -26.01 29.48
C GLY A 480 41.32 -25.94 30.89
N LEU A 481 41.53 -24.73 31.44
CA LEU A 481 42.11 -24.35 32.77
C LEU A 481 42.18 -22.80 32.75
N THR A 482 41.97 -21.96 33.80
CA THR A 482 41.36 -22.06 35.14
C THR A 482 41.02 -20.63 35.67
N GLY A 483 40.45 -20.49 36.88
CA GLY A 483 40.11 -19.20 37.54
C GLY A 483 41.29 -18.48 38.26
N PRO A 484 41.13 -17.76 39.41
CA PRO A 484 40.07 -17.91 40.43
C PRO A 484 39.50 -16.61 41.10
N THR A 485 38.85 -16.81 42.26
CA THR A 485 37.92 -16.03 43.12
C THR A 485 38.41 -14.81 43.92
N ASN A 486 37.45 -13.94 44.32
CA ASN A 486 37.23 -13.38 45.69
C ASN A 486 36.01 -12.39 45.71
N THR A 487 35.31 -11.99 46.79
CA THR A 487 34.67 -12.59 48.00
C THR A 487 34.18 -11.45 48.94
N THR A 488 32.87 -11.30 49.17
CA THR A 488 32.16 -10.77 50.39
C THR A 488 30.64 -10.76 50.06
N ALA A 489 29.66 -11.28 50.84
CA ALA A 489 29.26 -11.10 52.26
C ALA A 489 28.51 -9.75 52.50
N ILE A 490 27.39 -9.59 53.26
CA ILE A 490 26.52 -10.43 54.14
C ILE A 490 25.18 -9.64 54.35
N THR A 491 23.96 -10.04 54.81
CA THR A 491 23.22 -11.20 55.41
C THR A 491 21.77 -11.23 54.81
N ALA A 492 20.88 -12.25 54.90
CA ALA A 492 20.06 -12.87 55.98
C ALA A 492 19.03 -11.93 56.68
N ALA A 493 17.81 -12.34 57.09
CA ALA A 493 17.05 -13.63 57.08
C ALA A 493 15.52 -13.33 56.88
N GLY A 494 14.57 -14.25 56.63
CA GLY A 494 14.51 -15.72 56.72
C GLY A 494 13.80 -16.20 58.00
N PRO A 495 13.20 -17.44 58.06
CA PRO A 495 13.04 -18.50 57.05
C PRO A 495 11.53 -18.66 56.64
N ASN A 496 10.76 -19.77 56.55
CA ASN A 496 10.95 -21.22 56.78
C ASN A 496 9.82 -22.13 56.19
N ILE A 497 10.02 -23.47 56.23
CA ILE A 497 9.05 -24.61 56.21
C ILE A 497 8.21 -24.93 54.92
N THR A 498 8.78 -25.83 54.10
CA THR A 498 8.34 -27.23 53.83
C THR A 498 6.97 -27.59 53.18
N ASN A 499 7.03 -27.83 51.86
CA ASN A 499 6.69 -29.09 51.13
C ASN A 499 5.23 -29.63 50.97
N ASN A 500 5.06 -30.35 49.83
CA ASN A 500 4.20 -31.50 49.52
C ASN A 500 2.71 -31.33 49.11
N ASN A 501 2.47 -31.65 47.82
CA ASN A 501 1.46 -32.60 47.30
C ASN A 501 0.22 -32.96 48.15
N ASN A 502 -0.96 -32.55 47.68
CA ASN A 502 -1.96 -33.41 47.02
C ASN A 502 -3.23 -32.59 46.69
N ASN A 503 -4.20 -32.92 45.84
CA ASN A 503 -4.45 -33.86 44.72
C ASN A 503 -5.99 -34.12 44.73
N ASN A 504 -6.58 -34.46 43.58
CA ASN A 504 -7.94 -35.02 43.41
C ASN A 504 -9.22 -34.18 43.68
N ASN A 505 -9.96 -34.00 42.57
CA ASN A 505 -11.39 -34.37 42.38
C ASN A 505 -12.55 -33.53 42.98
N ASN A 506 -13.80 -33.67 42.49
CA ASN A 506 -14.38 -33.89 41.13
C ASN A 506 -15.92 -33.89 41.28
N SER A 507 -16.69 -33.56 40.21
CA SER A 507 -18.15 -33.79 40.08
C SER A 507 -19.09 -33.01 41.05
N SER A 508 -20.36 -32.72 40.74
CA SER A 508 -21.10 -32.77 39.46
C SER A 508 -22.38 -31.91 39.48
N ASN A 509 -22.79 -31.48 38.27
CA ASN A 509 -24.10 -31.06 37.75
C ASN A 509 -25.36 -31.07 38.66
N ASN A 510 -26.15 -29.98 38.58
CA ASN A 510 -27.60 -29.90 38.24
C ASN A 510 -28.20 -28.55 38.73
N GLN A 511 -29.28 -27.96 38.19
CA GLN A 511 -29.94 -27.95 36.87
C GLN A 511 -30.97 -26.77 36.85
N GLN A 512 -31.40 -26.33 35.66
CA GLN A 512 -32.71 -25.69 35.33
C GLN A 512 -33.26 -24.42 36.06
N GLN A 513 -33.45 -23.36 35.24
CA GLN A 513 -34.72 -22.61 35.00
C GLN A 513 -35.24 -21.43 35.89
N VAL A 514 -34.99 -20.21 35.36
CA VAL A 514 -35.87 -19.00 35.14
C VAL A 514 -36.53 -18.14 36.27
N LEU A 515 -36.78 -16.86 35.89
CA LEU A 515 -37.80 -15.89 36.39
C LEU A 515 -37.53 -15.20 37.77
N GLU A 516 -37.81 -13.90 38.03
CA GLU A 516 -38.21 -12.73 37.19
C GLU A 516 -38.08 -11.37 37.97
N ASN A 517 -38.26 -10.23 37.28
CA ASN A 517 -38.79 -8.91 37.73
C ASN A 517 -37.94 -7.80 38.42
N GLY A 518 -38.34 -6.54 38.13
CA GLY A 518 -37.89 -5.25 38.69
C GLY A 518 -36.93 -4.46 37.78
N ILE A 519 -37.12 -3.17 37.43
CA ILE A 519 -38.10 -2.12 37.83
C ILE A 519 -38.44 -1.27 36.56
N ALA A 520 -39.53 -0.49 36.55
CA ALA A 520 -40.10 0.13 35.34
C ALA A 520 -40.11 1.67 35.29
N SER A 521 -40.28 2.27 34.09
CA SER A 521 -41.20 3.39 33.79
C SER A 521 -41.09 3.94 32.35
N ALA A 522 -42.14 3.81 31.52
CA ALA A 522 -42.40 4.69 30.36
C ALA A 522 -43.84 4.56 29.79
N VAL A 523 -44.57 5.68 29.81
CA VAL A 523 -45.70 6.21 28.99
C VAL A 523 -46.50 5.29 28.03
N SER A 524 -47.82 5.52 27.96
CA SER A 524 -48.84 4.72 27.26
C SER A 524 -49.48 5.35 26.00
N ALA A 525 -49.57 4.58 24.90
CA ALA A 525 -50.58 4.64 23.81
C ALA A 525 -50.41 3.40 22.90
N GLY A 526 -51.39 2.84 22.17
CA GLY A 526 -52.84 3.12 22.10
C GLY A 526 -53.57 2.28 21.02
N GLN A 527 -54.04 1.07 21.38
CA GLN A 527 -55.05 0.20 20.71
C GLN A 527 -55.09 -0.01 19.17
N SER A 528 -54.79 -1.25 18.70
CA SER A 528 -55.63 -2.07 17.77
C SER A 528 -54.90 -3.41 17.44
N ILE A 529 -55.23 -4.56 18.05
CA ILE A 529 -56.23 -5.58 17.62
C ILE A 529 -55.81 -6.45 16.40
N ALA A 530 -55.47 -7.73 16.69
CA ALA A 530 -55.76 -9.01 15.96
C ALA A 530 -55.33 -9.19 14.46
N THR A 531 -55.00 -10.39 13.92
CA THR A 531 -54.81 -11.76 14.48
C THR A 531 -53.97 -12.66 13.54
N ASN A 532 -53.26 -13.64 14.13
CA ASN A 532 -52.92 -15.00 13.69
C ASN A 532 -53.00 -15.48 12.21
N ASN A 533 -51.95 -16.23 11.82
CA ASN A 533 -51.92 -17.45 10.98
C ASN A 533 -52.32 -17.39 9.48
N GLY A 534 -51.70 -18.26 8.65
CA GLY A 534 -52.24 -18.55 7.31
C GLY A 534 -51.27 -19.18 6.29
N THR A 535 -50.84 -20.42 6.53
CA THR A 535 -50.07 -21.26 5.60
C THR A 535 -50.56 -21.35 4.13
N ALA A 536 -49.63 -21.15 3.20
CA ALA A 536 -49.25 -22.10 2.13
C ALA A 536 -50.09 -22.30 0.82
N ILE A 537 -49.34 -22.27 -0.31
CA ILE A 537 -49.40 -23.14 -1.52
C ILE A 537 -50.46 -22.91 -2.62
N ALA A 538 -49.93 -22.40 -3.76
CA ALA A 538 -50.12 -22.77 -5.18
C ALA A 538 -51.51 -22.80 -5.90
N GLY A 539 -51.50 -22.36 -7.17
CA GLY A 539 -52.59 -22.39 -8.16
C GLY A 539 -52.65 -21.07 -8.95
N VAL A 540 -51.96 -20.90 -10.09
CA VAL A 540 -52.42 -21.26 -11.46
C VAL A 540 -53.83 -20.70 -11.74
N ASN A 541 -54.02 -19.67 -12.58
CA ASN A 541 -53.98 -19.83 -14.05
C ASN A 541 -53.98 -18.50 -14.86
N SER A 542 -53.64 -18.59 -16.16
CA SER A 542 -54.12 -17.82 -17.33
C SER A 542 -54.21 -16.28 -17.39
N ASN A 543 -53.38 -15.74 -18.30
CA ASN A 543 -53.77 -14.99 -19.52
C ASN A 543 -54.15 -13.49 -19.52
N ASN A 544 -53.48 -12.82 -20.48
CA ASN A 544 -54.03 -11.92 -21.51
C ASN A 544 -54.39 -10.44 -21.21
N ASN A 545 -53.43 -9.59 -21.65
CA ASN A 545 -53.53 -8.86 -22.94
C ASN A 545 -54.02 -7.39 -22.97
N SER A 546 -53.44 -6.67 -23.94
CA SER A 546 -53.91 -5.45 -24.62
C SER A 546 -54.05 -4.11 -23.88
N ASN A 547 -53.01 -3.28 -24.07
CA ASN A 547 -52.98 -2.19 -25.07
C ASN A 547 -53.61 -0.79 -24.78
N SER A 548 -52.86 0.22 -25.23
CA SER A 548 -53.30 1.48 -25.87
C SER A 548 -53.84 2.70 -25.07
N ASN A 549 -53.21 3.84 -25.40
CA ASN A 549 -53.82 5.18 -25.63
C ASN A 549 -54.27 5.97 -24.37
N ASN A 550 -54.32 7.31 -24.34
CA ASN A 550 -53.95 8.37 -25.30
C ASN A 550 -53.49 9.64 -24.50
N ILE A 551 -52.74 10.61 -25.05
CA ILE A 551 -53.21 11.84 -25.74
C ILE A 551 -54.41 12.49 -24.98
N SER A 552 -54.40 13.75 -24.51
CA SER A 552 -54.04 15.00 -25.20
C SER A 552 -53.80 16.20 -24.24
N ALA A 553 -52.94 17.16 -24.65
CA ALA A 553 -53.16 18.63 -24.73
C ALA A 553 -53.77 19.44 -23.53
N ALA A 554 -53.79 20.78 -23.48
CA ALA A 554 -53.43 21.82 -24.44
C ALA A 554 -53.05 23.17 -23.75
N ALA A 555 -52.63 24.15 -24.59
CA ALA A 555 -52.87 25.61 -24.47
C ALA A 555 -51.95 26.46 -23.54
N MET A 556 -51.68 27.77 -23.77
CA MET A 556 -51.82 28.73 -24.92
C MET A 556 -51.08 30.06 -24.52
N VAL A 557 -50.70 31.04 -25.37
CA VAL A 557 -50.46 31.16 -26.84
C VAL A 557 -49.78 32.52 -27.17
N ASN A 558 -49.00 32.59 -28.27
CA ASN A 558 -48.64 33.79 -29.06
C ASN A 558 -47.69 34.87 -28.46
N ALA A 559 -46.99 35.72 -29.24
CA ALA A 559 -47.01 35.92 -30.71
C ALA A 559 -45.66 36.39 -31.33
N ASN A 560 -45.45 36.07 -32.63
CA ASN A 560 -44.91 36.87 -33.75
C ASN A 560 -43.92 38.05 -33.49
N LEU A 561 -42.84 38.28 -34.25
CA LEU A 561 -42.31 37.80 -35.56
C LEU A 561 -40.74 38.01 -35.57
N ASN A 562 -39.90 37.98 -36.62
CA ASN A 562 -40.03 38.08 -38.08
C ASN A 562 -38.82 37.47 -38.88
N ASN A 563 -38.89 37.57 -40.21
CA ASN A 563 -37.88 37.47 -41.29
C ASN A 563 -36.49 38.14 -41.05
N SER A 564 -35.40 37.84 -41.79
CA SER A 564 -35.13 36.79 -42.81
C SER A 564 -33.63 36.59 -43.12
N LEU A 565 -33.29 35.47 -43.78
CA LEU A 565 -32.22 35.21 -44.77
C LEU A 565 -30.80 35.83 -44.65
N GLY A 566 -29.78 34.96 -44.71
CA GLY A 566 -28.59 35.19 -45.56
C GLY A 566 -27.20 35.16 -44.88
N PRO A 567 -26.20 34.41 -45.40
CA PRO A 567 -24.88 34.28 -44.77
C PRO A 567 -23.69 34.81 -45.61
N ILE A 568 -22.47 34.69 -45.05
CA ILE A 568 -21.10 34.59 -45.65
C ILE A 568 -20.11 35.59 -45.01
N GLY A 569 -18.88 35.13 -44.74
CA GLY A 569 -17.68 35.99 -44.70
C GLY A 569 -16.86 35.93 -43.42
N THR A 570 -15.69 35.28 -43.47
CA THR A 570 -14.57 35.54 -42.55
C THR A 570 -13.74 36.73 -43.05
N PRO A 571 -12.94 37.35 -42.17
CA PRO A 571 -11.54 37.57 -42.56
C PRO A 571 -10.53 37.15 -41.48
N ALA A 572 -9.31 36.90 -41.93
CA ALA A 572 -8.11 36.64 -41.10
C ALA A 572 -7.24 37.92 -40.99
N PRO A 573 -6.11 37.93 -40.24
CA PRO A 573 -5.58 39.15 -39.65
C PRO A 573 -4.64 39.96 -40.55
N THR A 574 -4.42 41.22 -40.17
CA THR A 574 -3.31 42.06 -40.63
C THR A 574 -2.39 42.44 -39.47
N SER A 575 -1.08 42.33 -39.71
CA SER A 575 -0.04 42.86 -38.81
C SER A 575 0.26 44.31 -39.14
N SER A 576 0.75 45.08 -38.16
CA SER A 576 1.45 46.34 -38.42
C SER A 576 2.55 46.56 -37.39
N SER A 577 3.69 47.06 -37.87
CA SER A 577 4.87 47.38 -37.08
C SER A 577 5.51 48.65 -37.65
N THR A 578 5.68 49.69 -36.83
CA THR A 578 6.69 50.75 -37.07
C THR A 578 6.91 51.66 -35.84
N LEU A 579 8.19 51.79 -35.47
CA LEU A 579 8.91 52.96 -34.92
C LEU A 579 8.17 54.08 -34.13
N ASN A 580 8.62 54.28 -32.88
CA ASN A 580 9.43 55.45 -32.42
C ASN A 580 9.81 55.25 -30.93
N GLY A 581 10.85 55.86 -30.35
CA GLY A 581 11.94 56.65 -30.96
C GLY A 581 12.62 57.61 -29.96
N VAL A 582 13.93 57.41 -29.70
CA VAL A 582 14.91 58.37 -29.15
C VAL A 582 14.67 58.96 -27.73
N MET A 583 15.40 58.44 -26.72
CA MET A 583 16.70 58.99 -26.28
C MET A 583 17.56 57.89 -25.66
#